data_AF-A0A952ARE2-F1
#
_entry.id   AF-A0A952ARE2-F1
#
_cell.length_a   1.000
_cell.length_b   1.000
_cell.length_c   1.000
_cell.angle_alpha   90.00
_cell.angle_beta   90.00
_cell.angle_gamma   90.00
#
_symmetry.space_group_name_H-M   'P 1'
#
loop_
_entity.id
_entity.type
_entity.pdbx_description
1 polymer ?
#
loop_
_entity_poly.entity_id
_entity_poly.type
_entity_poly.pdbx_seq_one_letter_code
_entity_poly.pdbx_strand_id
1 'polypeptide(L)'
;MTITIKLPAPIEESLREAATIQRISPEELAAQILEEAFQLELFETLEQVVERAKRLPRNPDNIRPATASLKELLEDAPVDPEFDLTAWQRDWQKVEKEMKEISRANAIAEGFIPPQ
;
A
#
# COMPACT_ATOMS: atom_id res chain seq x y z
N MET A 1 -23.37 32.46 8.58
CA MET A 1 -22.39 33.36 9.22
C MET A 1 -21.26 33.55 8.22
N THR A 2 -20.74 34.77 8.06
CA THR A 2 -19.70 35.07 7.07
C THR A 2 -18.33 35.01 7.74
N ILE A 3 -17.42 34.20 7.21
CA ILE A 3 -16.05 34.07 7.70
C ILE A 3 -15.13 34.64 6.61
N THR A 4 -14.26 35.58 6.99
CA THR A 4 -13.29 36.16 6.07
C THR A 4 -11.93 35.51 6.29
N ILE A 5 -11.44 34.78 5.28
CA ILE A 5 -10.14 34.11 5.32
C ILE A 5 -9.20 34.83 4.35
N LYS A 6 -8.01 35.21 4.82
CA LYS A 6 -6.96 35.78 3.94
C LYS A 6 -6.05 34.65 3.49
N LEU A 7 -6.02 34.39 2.19
CA LEU A 7 -5.15 33.40 1.58
C LEU A 7 -3.83 34.04 1.12
N PRO A 8 -2.70 33.31 1.18
CA PRO A 8 -1.49 33.73 0.48
C PRO A 8 -1.72 33.79 -1.04
N ALA A 9 -1.13 34.79 -1.72
CA ALA A 9 -1.25 34.98 -3.17
C ALA A 9 -1.11 33.70 -4.04
N PRO A 10 -0.14 32.79 -3.81
CA PRO A 10 -0.02 31.60 -4.65
C PRO A 10 -1.19 30.62 -4.48
N ILE A 11 -1.81 30.57 -3.29
CA ILE A 11 -2.95 29.70 -3.01
C ILE A 11 -4.22 30.27 -3.62
N GLU A 12 -4.37 31.59 -3.59
CA GLU A 12 -5.50 32.27 -4.23
C GLU A 12 -5.51 32.06 -5.76
N GLU A 13 -4.35 32.16 -6.40
CA GLU A 13 -4.20 31.91 -7.84
C GLU A 13 -4.53 30.45 -8.19
N SER A 14 -3.98 29.50 -7.42
CA SER A 14 -4.25 28.06 -7.60
C SER A 14 -5.73 27.72 -7.42
N LEU A 15 -6.39 28.34 -6.44
CA LEU A 15 -7.82 28.15 -6.17
C LEU A 15 -8.67 28.68 -7.32
N ARG A 16 -8.35 29.85 -7.86
CA ARG A 16 -9.06 30.43 -9.03
C ARG A 16 -8.92 29.56 -10.27
N GLU A 17 -7.72 29.03 -10.52
CA GLU A 17 -7.47 28.12 -11.64
C GLU A 17 -8.27 26.82 -11.48
N ALA A 18 -8.20 26.19 -10.31
CA ALA A 18 -8.95 24.97 -10.02
C ALA A 18 -10.48 25.18 -10.12
N ALA A 19 -10.99 26.31 -9.61
CA ALA A 19 -12.40 26.66 -9.71
C ALA A 19 -12.86 26.85 -11.16
N THR A 20 -11.99 27.42 -12.01
CA THR A 20 -12.26 27.59 -13.44
C THR A 20 -12.36 26.24 -14.14
N ILE A 21 -11.46 25.30 -13.83
CA ILE A 21 -11.49 23.93 -14.37
C ILE A 21 -12.79 23.21 -13.97
N GLN A 22 -13.21 23.38 -12.71
CA GLN A 22 -14.41 22.75 -12.16
C GLN A 22 -15.71 23.54 -12.47
N ARG A 23 -15.63 24.70 -13.12
CA ARG A 23 -16.75 25.59 -13.47
C ARG A 23 -17.60 26.01 -12.27
N ILE A 24 -16.97 26.22 -11.13
CA ILE A 24 -17.59 26.70 -9.89
C ILE A 24 -16.94 28.01 -9.44
N SER A 25 -17.55 28.70 -8.48
CA SER A 25 -16.94 29.91 -7.91
C SER A 25 -15.75 29.54 -7.00
N PRO A 26 -14.69 30.36 -6.95
CA PRO A 26 -13.56 30.13 -6.03
C PRO A 26 -14.01 30.02 -4.57
N GLU A 27 -15.03 30.78 -4.17
CA GLU A 27 -15.60 30.75 -2.83
C GLU A 27 -16.29 29.42 -2.50
N GLU A 28 -17.00 28.85 -3.48
CA GLU A 28 -17.70 27.57 -3.33
C GLU A 28 -16.71 26.40 -3.32
N LEU A 29 -15.67 26.44 -4.14
CA LEU A 29 -14.57 25.48 -4.07
C LEU A 29 -13.85 25.56 -2.71
N ALA A 30 -13.58 26.76 -2.21
CA ALA A 30 -12.98 26.94 -0.88
C ALA A 30 -13.87 26.36 0.22
N ALA A 31 -15.19 26.54 0.14
CA ALA A 31 -16.13 25.97 1.10
C ALA A 31 -16.11 24.44 1.08
N GLN A 32 -16.10 23.82 -0.11
CA GLN A 32 -16.02 22.36 -0.26
C GLN A 32 -14.72 21.80 0.33
N ILE A 33 -13.58 22.40 0.00
CA ILE A 33 -12.27 21.97 0.52
C ILE A 33 -12.24 22.06 2.05
N LEU A 34 -12.77 23.16 2.61
CA LEU A 34 -12.83 23.31 4.06
C LEU A 34 -13.78 22.28 4.68
N GLU A 35 -14.94 22.05 4.07
CA GLU A 35 -15.90 21.03 4.53
C GLU A 35 -15.26 19.65 4.57
N GLU A 36 -14.58 19.24 3.49
CA GLU A 36 -13.84 17.98 3.41
C GLU A 36 -12.69 17.91 4.40
N ALA A 37 -11.88 18.97 4.53
CA ALA A 37 -10.75 19.01 5.45
C ALA A 37 -11.16 18.93 6.93
N PHE A 38 -12.38 19.34 7.26
CA PHE A 38 -12.94 19.21 8.61
C PHE A 38 -13.73 17.92 8.82
N GLN A 39 -13.94 17.10 7.78
CA GLN A 39 -14.42 15.74 7.99
C GLN A 39 -13.32 14.93 8.68
N LEU A 40 -13.61 14.46 9.89
CA LEU A 40 -12.81 13.43 10.54
C LEU A 40 -12.90 12.18 9.68
N GLU A 41 -11.90 11.96 8.81
CA GLU A 41 -11.71 10.69 8.14
C GLU A 41 -11.43 9.63 9.22
N LEU A 42 -12.51 8.97 9.67
CA LEU A 42 -12.45 7.82 10.55
C LEU A 42 -11.97 6.62 9.75
N PHE A 43 -10.71 6.63 9.34
CA PHE A 43 -10.07 5.42 8.87
C PHE A 43 -9.92 4.47 10.05
N GLU A 44 -10.33 3.22 9.84
CA GLU A 44 -10.04 2.18 10.80
C GLU A 44 -8.52 2.04 10.92
N THR A 45 -8.02 1.93 12.15
CA THR A 45 -6.62 1.57 12.35
C THR A 45 -6.38 0.15 11.83
N LEU A 46 -5.12 -0.18 11.53
CA LEU A 46 -4.77 -1.53 11.08
C LEU A 46 -5.25 -2.60 12.08
N GLU A 47 -5.16 -2.32 13.38
CA GLU A 47 -5.63 -3.21 14.44
C GLU A 47 -7.15 -3.42 14.37
N GLN A 48 -7.92 -2.36 14.07
CA GLN A 48 -9.36 -2.44 13.90
C GLN A 48 -9.74 -3.27 12.66
N VAL A 49 -9.00 -3.10 11.56
CA VAL A 49 -9.18 -3.92 10.35
C VAL A 49 -8.87 -5.40 10.64
N VAL A 50 -7.78 -5.69 11.36
CA VAL A 50 -7.39 -7.05 11.74
C VAL A 50 -8.42 -7.69 12.66
N GLU A 51 -8.90 -6.97 13.68
CA GLU A 51 -9.93 -7.49 14.59
C GLU A 51 -11.25 -7.75 13.88
N ARG A 52 -11.63 -6.90 12.91
CA ARG A 52 -12.79 -7.14 12.06
C ARG A 52 -12.60 -8.38 11.19
N ALA A 53 -11.44 -8.53 10.54
CA ALA A 53 -11.13 -9.69 9.71
C ALA A 53 -11.17 -11.02 10.50
N LYS A 54 -10.67 -11.02 11.74
CA LYS A 54 -10.75 -12.19 12.64
C LYS A 54 -12.18 -12.58 13.02
N ARG A 55 -13.11 -11.62 13.07
CA ARG A 55 -14.52 -11.85 13.40
C ARG A 55 -15.35 -12.33 12.22
N LEU A 56 -14.83 -12.25 10.99
CA LEU A 56 -15.56 -12.74 9.83
C LEU A 56 -15.75 -14.26 9.96
N PRO A 57 -16.99 -14.76 9.78
CA PRO A 57 -17.22 -16.19 9.77
C PRO A 57 -16.44 -16.81 8.60
N ARG A 58 -15.88 -17.99 8.82
CA ARG A 58 -15.27 -18.77 7.74
C ARG A 58 -16.35 -19.05 6.72
N ASN A 59 -16.23 -18.47 5.53
CA ASN A 59 -17.11 -18.81 4.42
C ASN A 59 -16.73 -20.21 3.91
N PRO A 60 -17.57 -21.24 4.08
CA PRO A 60 -17.27 -22.58 3.59
C PRO A 60 -17.12 -22.63 2.07
N ASP A 61 -17.77 -21.71 1.33
CA ASP A 61 -17.62 -21.61 -0.13
C ASP A 61 -16.22 -21.13 -0.56
N ASN A 62 -15.47 -20.49 0.36
CA ASN A 62 -14.07 -20.11 0.13
C ASN A 62 -13.09 -21.24 0.45
N ILE A 63 -13.56 -22.35 1.02
CA ILE A 63 -12.74 -23.53 1.29
C ILE A 63 -12.79 -24.41 0.05
N ARG A 64 -11.77 -24.29 -0.80
CA ARG A 64 -11.56 -25.22 -1.92
C ARG A 64 -10.67 -26.36 -1.45
N PRO A 65 -11.21 -27.59 -1.30
CA PRO A 65 -10.37 -28.74 -0.98
C PRO A 65 -9.36 -28.97 -2.10
N ALA A 66 -8.15 -29.40 -1.75
CA ALA A 66 -7.15 -29.77 -2.73
C ALA A 66 -7.69 -30.92 -3.59
N THR A 67 -7.67 -30.75 -4.91
CA THR A 67 -8.18 -31.75 -5.88
C THR A 67 -7.14 -32.82 -6.21
N ALA A 68 -5.88 -32.58 -5.87
CA ALA A 68 -4.76 -33.48 -6.13
C ALA A 68 -3.65 -33.26 -5.08
N SER A 69 -2.74 -34.23 -4.97
CA SER A 69 -1.53 -34.06 -4.17
C SER A 69 -0.58 -33.08 -4.85
N LEU A 70 0.05 -32.20 -4.07
CA LEU A 70 1.12 -31.32 -4.57
C LEU A 70 2.24 -32.14 -5.25
N LYS A 71 2.54 -33.32 -4.72
CA LYS A 71 3.55 -34.21 -5.30
C LYS A 71 3.17 -34.65 -6.71
N GLU A 72 1.94 -35.09 -6.92
CA GLU A 72 1.43 -35.54 -8.23
C GLU A 72 1.48 -34.40 -9.25
N LEU A 73 1.07 -33.20 -8.84
CA LEU A 73 1.09 -32.01 -9.71
C LEU A 73 2.51 -31.57 -10.09
N LEU A 74 3.50 -31.76 -9.21
CA LEU A 74 4.89 -31.43 -9.48
C LEU A 74 5.60 -32.49 -10.32
N GLU A 75 5.22 -33.77 -10.19
CA GLU A 75 5.77 -34.86 -11.02
C GLU A 75 5.32 -34.75 -12.48
N ASP A 76 4.10 -34.27 -12.73
CA ASP A 76 3.56 -34.02 -14.08
C ASP A 76 3.82 -32.60 -14.60
N ALA A 77 4.54 -31.77 -13.83
CA ALA A 77 4.83 -30.40 -14.25
C ALA A 77 5.79 -30.41 -15.46
N PRO A 78 5.54 -29.56 -16.48
CA PRO A 78 6.46 -29.43 -17.60
C PRO A 78 7.81 -28.94 -17.06
N VAL A 79 8.82 -29.78 -17.22
CA VAL A 79 10.21 -29.42 -16.91
C VAL A 79 10.67 -28.44 -17.98
N ASP A 80 11.06 -27.24 -17.56
CA ASP A 80 11.69 -26.28 -18.46
C ASP A 80 13.10 -26.81 -18.84
N PRO A 81 13.32 -27.22 -20.10
CA PRO A 81 14.59 -27.80 -20.53
C PRO A 81 15.72 -26.77 -20.55
N GLU A 82 15.41 -25.47 -20.49
CA GLU A 82 16.39 -24.39 -20.46
C GLU A 82 16.69 -23.90 -19.02
N PHE A 83 16.02 -24.45 -18.01
CA PHE A 83 16.21 -24.03 -16.62
C PHE A 83 17.59 -24.45 -16.08
N ASP A 84 18.46 -23.47 -15.90
CA ASP A 84 19.76 -23.64 -15.25
C ASP A 84 19.68 -23.36 -13.74
N LEU A 85 19.61 -24.43 -12.96
CA LEU A 85 19.60 -24.38 -11.50
C LEU A 85 20.83 -23.64 -10.92
N THR A 86 21.99 -23.76 -11.57
CA THR A 86 23.24 -23.15 -11.09
C THR A 86 23.23 -21.65 -11.32
N ALA A 87 22.74 -21.20 -12.48
CA ALA A 87 22.53 -19.78 -12.75
C ALA A 87 21.50 -19.19 -11.79
N TRP A 88 20.36 -19.85 -11.62
CA TRP A 88 19.31 -19.41 -10.72
C TRP A 88 19.79 -19.28 -9.26
N GLN A 89 20.55 -20.25 -8.74
CA GLN A 89 21.13 -20.18 -7.40
C GLN A 89 22.10 -19.00 -7.23
N ARG A 90 22.90 -18.71 -8.25
CA ARG A 90 23.83 -17.56 -8.23
C ARG A 90 23.06 -16.24 -8.16
N ASP A 91 22.01 -16.10 -8.96
CA ASP A 91 21.17 -14.90 -8.97
C ASP A 91 20.44 -14.73 -7.64
N TRP A 92 19.95 -15.83 -7.06
CA TRP A 92 19.31 -15.82 -5.74
C TRP A 92 20.26 -15.36 -4.64
N GLN A 93 21.50 -15.86 -4.62
CA GLN A 93 22.51 -15.43 -3.64
C GLN A 93 22.83 -13.93 -3.75
N LYS A 94 22.83 -13.38 -4.97
CA LYS A 94 23.02 -11.96 -5.20
C LYS A 94 21.89 -11.15 -4.58
N VAL A 95 20.64 -11.53 -4.84
CA VAL A 95 19.45 -10.88 -4.28
C VAL A 95 19.45 -10.96 -2.75
N GLU A 96 19.77 -12.12 -2.18
CA GLU A 96 19.80 -12.31 -0.73
C GLU A 96 20.88 -11.43 -0.06
N LYS A 97 22.02 -11.24 -0.73
CA LYS A 97 23.08 -10.34 -0.26
C LYS A 97 22.62 -8.88 -0.30
N GLU A 98 22.03 -8.42 -1.40
CA GLU A 98 21.52 -7.06 -1.55
C GLU A 98 20.44 -6.76 -0.50
N MET A 99 19.51 -7.69 -0.27
CA MET A 99 18.49 -7.57 0.77
C MET A 99 19.10 -7.47 2.18
N LYS A 100 20.14 -8.25 2.48
CA LYS A 100 20.85 -8.16 3.79
C LYS A 100 21.54 -6.81 3.96
N GLU A 101 22.11 -6.25 2.90
CA GLU A 101 22.75 -4.94 2.94
C GLU A 101 21.73 -3.82 3.16
N ILE A 102 20.59 -3.86 2.45
CA ILE A 102 19.48 -2.90 2.65
C ILE A 102 18.92 -3.00 4.07
N SER A 103 18.65 -4.21 4.56
CA SER A 103 18.15 -4.41 5.93
C SER A 103 19.13 -3.91 6.99
N ARG A 104 20.45 -4.07 6.77
CA ARG A 104 21.47 -3.50 7.66
C ARG A 104 21.50 -1.98 7.61
N ALA A 105 21.40 -1.38 6.42
CA ALA A 105 21.34 0.07 6.27
C ALA A 105 20.10 0.66 6.95
N ASN A 106 18.93 0.02 6.79
CA ASN A 106 17.70 0.44 7.46
C ASN A 106 17.80 0.26 8.98
N ALA A 107 18.33 -0.86 9.48
CA ALA A 107 18.52 -1.07 10.92
C ALA A 107 19.44 0.00 11.56
N ILE A 108 20.51 0.41 10.87
CA ILE A 108 21.39 1.50 11.32
C ILE A 108 20.65 2.85 11.30
N ALA A 109 19.89 3.14 10.24
CA ALA A 109 19.15 4.39 10.09
C ALA A 109 17.99 4.52 11.10
N GLU A 110 17.36 3.40 11.47
CA GLU A 110 16.22 3.34 12.39
C GLU A 110 16.63 3.08 13.85
N GLY A 111 17.93 2.94 14.14
CA GLY A 111 18.46 2.74 15.50
C GLY A 111 18.19 1.36 16.09
N PHE A 112 17.91 0.36 15.26
CA PHE A 112 17.62 -1.01 15.69
C PHE A 112 18.93 -1.82 15.79
N ILE A 113 19.30 -2.22 17.01
CA ILE A 113 20.44 -3.13 17.23
C ILE A 113 19.91 -4.57 17.09
N PRO A 114 20.30 -5.33 16.05
CA PRO A 114 19.89 -6.73 15.94
C PRO A 114 20.60 -7.59 17.01
N PRO A 115 19.93 -8.60 17.58
CA PRO A 115 20.57 -9.53 18.52
C PRO A 115 21.67 -10.34 17.81
N GLN A 116 22.77 -10.57 18.53
CA GLN A 116 23.97 -11.28 18.08
C GLN A 116 23.73 -12.77 17.82
#